data_AF-A0A2H0XXU1-F1
#
_entry.id   AF-A0A2H0XXU1-F1
#
_cell.length_a   1.000
_cell.length_b   1.000
_cell.length_c   1.000
_cell.angle_alpha   90.00
_cell.angle_beta   90.00
_cell.angle_gamma   90.00
#
_symmetry.space_group_name_H-M   'P 1'
#
loop_
_entity.id
_entity.type
_entity.pdbx_description
1 polymer ?
#
loop_
_entity_poly.entity_id
_entity_poly.type
_entity_poly.pdbx_seq_one_letter_code
_entity_poly.pdbx_strand_id
1 'polypeptide(L)'
;MNAKNYEELGFAKVDHHRIKRQGMPEVIYCAGKTPSQVAKIAQSIAKSGHNILATRADKKQFQAVKKALKKAKYFEEARIIVLENRKSKIENRTQEISIVSAGTSDLPISEEAAITAEFLGHKVERFYDVGVSGIHRLMNNIEAIKKAQVIIVVAGMEGALPSVIGGLVDKPIIAVPTSVGYGANFEGLSALLTMMNSCAPGIAVVNINNGFGAAAMAHTIINSTKTEYEKDTILQIETNIDDMNPKLWNETITQLMETGALDAYITPIRMKKKRQGYNLVVLCQPEQKQRVLDAIFEQTTTFGVRIQEIKREKLARKFKLVKTKYGQAKVKLGLKGKKVITVAPEYKDYKKLAKKHLIPIEKAYSEVLKCI
;
A
#
# COMPACT_ATOMS: atom_id res chain seq x y z
N MET A 1 -2.99 -19.79 30.55
CA MET A 1 -2.84 -21.16 30.01
C MET A 1 -2.02 -21.11 28.74
N ASN A 2 -0.85 -21.76 28.72
CA ASN A 2 0.10 -21.78 27.60
C ASN A 2 -0.50 -22.49 26.37
N ALA A 3 -1.05 -21.74 25.42
CA ALA A 3 -1.33 -22.27 24.09
C ALA A 3 -0.01 -22.27 23.29
N LYS A 4 0.53 -23.45 22.95
CA LYS A 4 1.71 -23.55 22.08
C LYS A 4 1.44 -22.75 20.79
N ASN A 5 2.17 -21.66 20.58
CA ASN A 5 2.04 -20.76 19.42
C ASN A 5 2.66 -21.33 18.13
N TYR A 6 3.01 -22.62 18.12
CA TYR A 6 3.71 -23.31 17.05
C TYR A 6 3.29 -24.78 16.98
N GLU A 7 3.36 -25.38 15.79
CA GLU A 7 3.14 -26.80 15.55
C GLU A 7 4.47 -27.56 15.52
N GLU A 8 4.57 -28.69 16.22
CA GLU A 8 5.77 -29.53 16.24
C GLU A 8 5.65 -30.67 15.22
N LEU A 9 6.53 -30.69 14.21
CA LEU A 9 6.57 -31.71 13.16
C LEU A 9 7.66 -32.79 13.42
N GLY A 10 8.28 -32.78 14.60
CA GLY A 10 9.41 -33.64 14.98
C GLY A 10 10.77 -33.13 14.49
N PHE A 11 10.86 -32.59 13.28
CA PHE A 11 12.09 -32.03 12.69
C PHE A 11 12.06 -30.50 12.51
N ALA A 12 10.91 -29.87 12.77
CA ALA A 12 10.72 -28.42 12.68
C ALA A 12 9.58 -27.97 13.61
N LYS A 13 9.63 -26.70 14.03
CA LYS A 13 8.55 -26.02 14.77
C LYS A 13 7.99 -24.92 13.89
N VAL A 14 6.75 -25.06 13.44
CA VAL A 14 6.11 -24.14 12.49
C VAL A 14 5.30 -23.09 13.23
N ASP A 15 5.62 -21.82 13.05
CA ASP A 15 4.95 -20.70 13.72
C ASP A 15 3.78 -20.14 12.89
N HIS A 16 2.56 -20.56 13.23
CA HIS A 16 1.34 -20.07 12.59
C HIS A 16 0.97 -18.64 13.02
N HIS A 17 1.61 -18.10 14.07
CA HIS A 17 1.32 -16.78 14.62
C HIS A 17 2.27 -15.67 14.13
N ARG A 18 3.28 -16.00 13.32
CA ARG A 18 4.26 -15.02 12.81
C ARG A 18 3.61 -13.82 12.12
N ILE A 19 2.55 -14.05 11.34
CA ILE A 19 1.81 -12.98 10.66
C ILE A 19 1.20 -11.96 11.64
N LYS A 20 0.78 -12.39 12.84
CA LYS A 20 0.24 -11.50 13.88
C LYS A 20 1.33 -10.64 14.51
N ARG A 21 2.56 -11.14 14.60
CA ARG A 21 3.68 -10.47 15.27
C ARG A 21 4.52 -9.61 14.33
N GLN A 22 4.76 -10.09 13.11
CA GLN A 22 5.71 -9.50 12.16
C GLN A 22 5.05 -9.01 10.86
N GLY A 23 3.73 -9.18 10.70
CA GLY A 23 3.01 -8.77 9.49
C GLY A 23 3.23 -9.66 8.26
N MET A 24 4.08 -10.68 8.37
CA MET A 24 4.44 -11.64 7.30
C MET A 24 4.28 -13.09 7.81
N PRO A 25 3.79 -14.03 6.97
CA PRO A 25 3.73 -15.45 7.34
C PRO A 25 5.10 -16.09 7.56
N GLU A 26 5.10 -17.32 8.08
CA GLU A 26 6.30 -18.16 8.16
C GLU A 26 6.84 -18.49 6.76
N VAL A 27 8.15 -18.43 6.59
CA VAL A 27 8.83 -18.66 5.31
C VAL A 27 9.74 -19.88 5.41
N ILE A 28 9.67 -20.75 4.42
CA ILE A 28 10.41 -22.01 4.43
C ILE A 28 11.76 -21.82 3.76
N TYR A 29 12.83 -21.70 4.55
CA TYR A 29 14.19 -21.76 4.01
C TYR A 29 14.52 -23.18 3.55
N CYS A 30 14.61 -23.44 2.25
CA CYS A 30 14.71 -24.81 1.71
C CYS A 30 16.14 -25.34 1.62
N ALA A 31 17.15 -24.48 1.52
CA ALA A 31 18.53 -24.93 1.39
C ALA A 31 18.94 -25.79 2.61
N GLY A 32 19.54 -26.95 2.35
CA GLY A 32 19.89 -27.95 3.37
C GLY A 32 18.75 -28.84 3.86
N LYS A 33 17.49 -28.62 3.43
CA LYS A 33 16.34 -29.48 3.80
C LYS A 33 16.06 -30.54 2.74
N THR A 34 15.58 -31.70 3.18
CA THR A 34 15.13 -32.76 2.26
C THR A 34 13.78 -32.40 1.60
N PRO A 35 13.47 -32.93 0.39
CA PRO A 35 12.18 -32.70 -0.26
C PRO A 35 10.96 -33.06 0.61
N SER A 36 11.06 -34.14 1.39
CA SER A 36 9.99 -34.57 2.31
C SER A 36 9.75 -33.57 3.44
N GLN A 37 10.83 -33.03 4.04
CA GLN A 37 10.72 -32.02 5.09
C GLN A 37 10.07 -30.73 4.57
N VAL A 38 10.49 -30.24 3.40
CA VAL A 38 9.90 -29.03 2.77
C VAL A 38 8.41 -29.24 2.51
N ALA A 39 8.02 -30.38 1.93
CA ALA A 39 6.62 -30.70 1.65
C ALA A 39 5.75 -30.76 2.92
N LYS A 40 6.24 -31.37 3.99
CA LYS A 40 5.53 -31.46 5.28
C LYS A 40 5.34 -30.08 5.93
N ILE A 41 6.38 -29.24 5.94
CA ILE A 41 6.28 -27.86 6.46
C ILE A 41 5.26 -27.07 5.63
N ALA A 42 5.33 -27.15 4.31
CA ALA A 42 4.40 -26.48 3.41
C ALA A 42 2.95 -26.92 3.67
N GLN A 43 2.70 -28.22 3.83
CA GLN A 43 1.37 -28.74 4.16
C GLN A 43 0.83 -28.19 5.49
N SER A 44 1.67 -28.16 6.53
CA SER A 44 1.31 -27.61 7.85
C SER A 44 0.88 -26.13 7.72
N ILE A 45 1.67 -25.29 7.06
CA ILE A 45 1.34 -23.87 6.84
C ILE A 45 0.04 -23.73 6.02
N ALA A 46 -0.13 -24.55 4.97
CA ALA A 46 -1.32 -24.52 4.13
C ALA A 46 -2.61 -24.84 4.91
N LYS A 47 -2.56 -25.85 5.80
CA LYS A 47 -3.69 -26.29 6.62
C LYS A 47 -4.19 -25.19 7.56
N SER A 48 -3.27 -24.37 8.08
CA SER A 48 -3.59 -23.18 8.89
C SER A 48 -4.19 -22.02 8.11
N GLY A 49 -4.36 -22.15 6.78
CA GLY A 49 -5.00 -21.13 5.95
C GLY A 49 -4.05 -20.04 5.45
N HIS A 50 -2.74 -20.16 5.69
CA HIS A 50 -1.74 -19.19 5.28
C HIS A 50 -1.22 -19.44 3.86
N ASN A 51 -0.71 -18.37 3.24
CA ASN A 51 0.07 -18.46 2.02
C ASN A 51 1.45 -19.05 2.33
N ILE A 52 2.07 -19.68 1.34
CA ILE A 52 3.37 -20.32 1.49
C ILE A 52 4.37 -19.62 0.59
N LEU A 53 5.51 -19.28 1.18
CA LEU A 53 6.72 -18.88 0.48
C LEU A 53 7.84 -19.81 0.93
N ALA A 54 8.51 -20.44 -0.03
CA ALA A 54 9.66 -21.30 0.23
C ALA A 54 10.84 -20.81 -0.61
N THR A 55 11.93 -20.38 0.02
CA THR A 55 13.08 -19.75 -0.63
C THR A 55 14.23 -20.73 -0.83
N ARG A 56 15.10 -20.45 -1.80
CA ARG A 56 16.27 -21.26 -2.18
C ARG A 56 15.94 -22.73 -2.49
N ALA A 57 14.76 -22.98 -3.03
CA ALA A 57 14.25 -24.30 -3.34
C ALA A 57 14.83 -24.87 -4.65
N ASP A 58 15.08 -26.18 -4.67
CA ASP A 58 15.44 -26.91 -5.88
C ASP A 58 14.21 -27.58 -6.55
N LYS A 59 14.41 -28.12 -7.77
CA LYS A 59 13.35 -28.82 -8.51
C LYS A 59 12.82 -30.05 -7.76
N LYS A 60 13.65 -30.81 -7.04
CA LYS A 60 13.22 -32.02 -6.32
C LYS A 60 12.29 -31.65 -5.15
N GLN A 61 12.64 -30.60 -4.40
CA GLN A 61 11.84 -30.04 -3.33
C GLN A 61 10.51 -29.50 -3.88
N PHE A 62 10.54 -28.78 -5.00
CA PHE A 62 9.31 -28.34 -5.66
C PHE A 62 8.40 -29.52 -6.04
N GLN A 63 8.94 -30.57 -6.67
CA GLN A 63 8.12 -31.74 -7.04
C GLN A 63 7.46 -32.40 -5.82
N ALA A 64 8.18 -32.49 -4.69
CA ALA A 64 7.60 -33.00 -3.44
C ALA A 64 6.46 -32.09 -2.93
N VAL A 65 6.65 -30.77 -2.94
CA VAL A 65 5.61 -29.80 -2.57
C VAL A 65 4.42 -29.86 -3.53
N LYS A 66 4.64 -29.98 -4.84
CA LYS A 66 3.59 -30.04 -5.88
C LYS A 66 2.71 -31.27 -5.72
N LYS A 67 3.30 -32.43 -5.38
CA LYS A 67 2.55 -33.67 -5.06
C LYS A 67 1.60 -33.47 -3.87
N ALA A 68 2.08 -32.77 -2.84
CA ALA A 68 1.32 -32.45 -1.64
C ALA A 68 0.28 -31.33 -1.83
N LEU A 69 0.63 -30.31 -2.61
CA LEU A 69 -0.10 -29.05 -2.77
C LEU A 69 -0.15 -28.72 -4.27
N LYS A 70 -1.15 -29.26 -4.96
CA LYS A 70 -1.27 -29.22 -6.44
C LYS A 70 -1.19 -27.81 -7.05
N LYS A 71 -1.61 -26.78 -6.30
CA LYS A 71 -1.62 -25.37 -6.75
C LYS A 71 -0.29 -24.63 -6.55
N ALA A 72 0.72 -25.27 -5.97
CA ALA A 72 2.02 -24.63 -5.79
C ALA A 72 2.65 -24.28 -7.15
N LYS A 73 3.27 -23.10 -7.23
CA LYS A 73 4.03 -22.60 -8.38
C LYS A 73 5.51 -22.56 -8.03
N TYR A 74 6.37 -22.81 -9.01
CA TYR A 74 7.82 -22.68 -8.86
C TYR A 74 8.33 -21.61 -9.81
N PHE A 75 9.09 -20.68 -9.26
CA PHE A 75 9.82 -19.66 -9.97
C PHE A 75 11.27 -20.13 -10.03
N GLU A 76 11.67 -20.63 -11.20
CA GLU A 76 12.96 -21.31 -11.37
C GLU A 76 14.14 -20.35 -11.14
N GLU A 77 14.12 -19.17 -11.77
CA GLU A 77 15.13 -18.13 -11.62
C GLU A 77 15.30 -17.72 -10.14
N ALA A 78 14.19 -17.39 -9.48
CA ALA A 78 14.15 -17.00 -8.06
C ALA A 78 14.48 -18.16 -7.09
N ARG A 79 14.42 -19.41 -7.56
CA ARG A 79 14.40 -20.61 -6.73
C ARG A 79 13.35 -20.52 -5.61
N ILE A 80 12.16 -20.05 -5.93
CA ILE A 80 11.06 -19.86 -4.97
C ILE A 80 9.87 -20.76 -5.29
N ILE A 81 9.27 -21.35 -4.27
CA ILE A 81 7.95 -21.99 -4.35
C ILE A 81 6.90 -21.09 -3.68
N VAL A 82 5.81 -20.80 -4.38
CA VAL A 82 4.67 -20.02 -3.87
C VAL A 82 3.39 -20.85 -3.88
N LEU A 83 2.59 -20.72 -2.81
CA LEU A 83 1.18 -21.12 -2.80
C LEU A 83 0.33 -19.97 -2.25
N GLU A 84 -0.57 -19.45 -3.07
CA GLU A 84 -1.62 -18.53 -2.63
C GLU A 84 -2.85 -19.31 -2.16
N ASN A 85 -3.21 -19.14 -0.90
CA ASN A 85 -4.39 -19.72 -0.31
C ASN A 85 -5.57 -18.74 -0.47
N ARG A 86 -6.66 -19.16 -1.11
CA ARG A 86 -7.84 -18.32 -1.39
C ARG A 86 -8.48 -17.68 -0.14
N LYS A 87 -8.22 -18.24 1.05
CA LYS A 87 -8.70 -17.68 2.33
C LYS A 87 -7.87 -16.49 2.83
N SER A 88 -6.62 -16.36 2.37
CA SER A 88 -5.74 -15.24 2.69
C SER A 88 -5.93 -14.16 1.63
N LYS A 89 -6.64 -13.08 1.98
CA LYS A 89 -6.64 -11.88 1.14
C LYS A 89 -5.31 -11.17 1.34
N ILE A 90 -4.45 -11.20 0.32
CA ILE A 90 -3.38 -10.21 0.18
C ILE A 90 -4.10 -8.89 -0.11
N GLU A 91 -3.95 -7.89 0.77
CA GLU A 91 -4.41 -6.53 0.46
C GLU A 91 -3.61 -6.07 -0.77
N ASN A 92 -4.28 -5.79 -1.89
CA ASN A 92 -3.61 -5.19 -3.05
C ASN A 92 -3.05 -3.84 -2.62
N ARG A 93 -1.73 -3.72 -2.53
CA ARG A 93 -1.06 -2.48 -2.17
C ARG A 93 -0.75 -1.71 -3.45
N THR A 94 -0.99 -0.41 -3.42
CA THR A 94 -0.63 0.52 -4.49
C THR A 94 0.83 0.96 -4.42
N GLN A 95 1.57 0.45 -3.43
CA GLN A 95 2.92 0.88 -3.08
C GLN A 95 3.93 0.10 -3.93
N GLU A 96 4.81 0.84 -4.60
CA GLU A 96 5.74 0.34 -5.60
C GLU A 96 7.14 0.12 -5.00
N ILE A 97 7.72 -1.06 -5.24
CA ILE A 97 9.11 -1.40 -4.94
C ILE A 97 9.84 -1.56 -6.27
N SER A 98 10.94 -0.84 -6.44
CA SER A 98 11.83 -1.04 -7.58
C SER A 98 12.91 -2.05 -7.23
N ILE A 99 13.07 -3.10 -8.03
CA ILE A 99 14.21 -4.01 -7.99
C ILE A 99 15.18 -3.61 -9.09
N VAL A 100 16.40 -3.26 -8.72
CA VAL A 100 17.41 -2.76 -9.66
C VAL A 100 18.62 -3.67 -9.60
N SER A 101 19.02 -4.29 -10.71
CA SER A 101 20.17 -5.20 -10.75
C SER A 101 21.30 -4.70 -11.65
N ALA A 102 22.54 -4.94 -11.24
CA ALA A 102 23.70 -4.51 -11.99
C ALA A 102 23.90 -5.31 -13.28
N GLY A 103 23.76 -6.64 -13.22
CA GLY A 103 23.89 -7.52 -14.38
C GLY A 103 22.87 -8.65 -14.39
N THR A 104 22.86 -9.41 -15.48
CA THR A 104 22.02 -10.61 -15.64
C THR A 104 22.41 -11.73 -14.68
N SER A 105 23.69 -11.81 -14.28
CA SER A 105 24.16 -12.77 -13.29
C SER A 105 23.54 -12.58 -11.90
N ASP A 106 23.01 -11.40 -11.59
CA ASP A 106 22.33 -11.09 -10.33
C ASP A 106 20.85 -11.52 -10.33
N LEU A 107 20.30 -11.96 -11.48
CA LEU A 107 18.88 -12.28 -11.66
C LEU A 107 18.32 -13.25 -10.62
N PRO A 108 18.99 -14.35 -10.21
CA PRO A 108 18.44 -15.24 -9.21
C PRO A 108 18.13 -14.55 -7.87
N ILE A 109 18.98 -13.59 -7.47
CA ILE A 109 18.80 -12.84 -6.22
C ILE A 109 17.80 -11.70 -6.41
N SER A 110 17.80 -11.04 -7.58
CA SER A 110 16.81 -10.03 -7.93
C SER A 110 15.39 -10.60 -7.99
N GLU A 111 15.21 -11.76 -8.62
CA GLU A 111 13.93 -12.46 -8.67
C GLU A 111 13.53 -13.04 -7.30
N GLU A 112 14.48 -13.47 -6.46
CA GLU A 112 14.17 -13.83 -5.06
C GLU A 112 13.53 -12.64 -4.32
N ALA A 113 14.10 -11.44 -4.47
CA ALA A 113 13.55 -10.22 -3.90
C ALA A 113 12.20 -9.84 -4.52
N ALA A 114 12.08 -9.88 -5.86
CA ALA A 114 10.88 -9.50 -6.58
C ALA A 114 9.68 -10.39 -6.23
N ILE A 115 9.83 -11.71 -6.34
CA ILE A 115 8.77 -12.67 -6.02
C ILE A 115 8.41 -12.62 -4.54
N THR A 116 9.38 -12.39 -3.64
CA THR A 116 9.09 -12.19 -2.21
C THR A 116 8.26 -10.92 -1.98
N ALA A 117 8.61 -9.80 -2.62
CA ALA A 117 7.87 -8.56 -2.48
C ALA A 117 6.44 -8.66 -3.05
N GLU A 118 6.26 -9.32 -4.19
CA GLU A 118 4.94 -9.61 -4.78
C GLU A 118 4.12 -10.54 -3.88
N PHE A 119 4.73 -11.58 -3.31
CA PHE A 119 4.09 -12.46 -2.34
C PHE A 119 3.57 -11.70 -1.11
N LEU A 120 4.27 -10.62 -0.73
CA LEU A 120 3.87 -9.73 0.38
C LEU A 120 2.84 -8.66 -0.04
N GLY A 121 2.41 -8.66 -1.29
CA GLY A 121 1.33 -7.83 -1.83
C GLY A 121 1.75 -6.49 -2.41
N HIS A 122 3.04 -6.26 -2.65
CA HIS A 122 3.53 -5.01 -3.25
C HIS A 122 3.52 -5.07 -4.77
N LYS A 123 3.37 -3.91 -5.41
CA LYS A 123 3.65 -3.76 -6.84
C LYS A 123 5.16 -3.70 -7.01
N VAL A 124 5.70 -4.50 -7.93
CA VAL A 124 7.15 -4.59 -8.16
C VAL A 124 7.47 -4.19 -9.59
N GLU A 125 8.37 -3.23 -9.75
CA GLU A 125 8.98 -2.87 -11.03
C GLU A 125 10.41 -3.39 -11.08
N ARG A 126 10.81 -3.99 -12.20
CA ARG A 126 12.09 -4.69 -12.35
C ARG A 126 12.95 -3.96 -13.38
N PHE A 127 14.15 -3.55 -12.99
CA PHE A 127 15.14 -2.88 -13.82
C PHE A 127 16.42 -3.72 -13.84
N TYR A 128 16.58 -4.52 -14.88
CA TYR A 128 17.70 -5.46 -15.00
C TYR A 128 18.79 -4.94 -15.91
N ASP A 129 20.03 -5.37 -15.62
CA ASP A 129 21.22 -5.01 -16.37
C ASP A 129 21.42 -3.49 -16.50
N VAL A 130 21.36 -2.79 -15.36
CA VAL A 130 21.60 -1.34 -15.28
C VAL A 130 22.85 -1.01 -14.46
N GLY A 131 23.88 -1.86 -14.58
CA GLY A 131 25.15 -1.74 -13.87
C GLY A 131 25.98 -0.50 -14.23
N VAL A 132 26.99 -0.24 -13.41
CA VAL A 132 27.81 0.99 -13.46
C VAL A 132 28.60 1.12 -14.77
N SER A 133 29.09 0.01 -15.34
CA SER A 133 29.81 0.01 -16.62
C SER A 133 28.97 0.54 -17.78
N GLY A 134 27.64 0.46 -17.67
CA GLY A 134 26.67 0.96 -18.64
C GLY A 134 25.74 1.99 -18.03
N ILE A 135 26.29 2.99 -17.34
CA ILE A 135 25.51 3.95 -16.53
C ILE A 135 24.33 4.60 -17.27
N HIS A 136 24.44 4.81 -18.59
CA HIS A 136 23.35 5.32 -19.42
C HIS A 136 22.07 4.46 -19.35
N ARG A 137 22.19 3.14 -19.14
CA ARG A 137 21.04 2.23 -18.97
C ARG A 137 20.28 2.52 -17.68
N LEU A 138 21.00 2.84 -16.59
CA LEU A 138 20.41 3.32 -15.34
C LEU A 138 19.73 4.67 -15.55
N MET A 139 20.41 5.61 -16.21
CA MET A 139 19.90 6.96 -16.45
C MET A 139 18.59 6.96 -17.24
N ASN A 140 18.43 6.07 -18.22
CA ASN A 140 17.20 5.93 -19.00
C ASN A 140 15.99 5.49 -18.14
N ASN A 141 16.23 4.89 -16.98
CA ASN A 141 15.20 4.34 -16.10
C ASN A 141 15.03 5.13 -14.80
N ILE A 142 15.84 6.16 -14.55
CA ILE A 142 15.91 6.81 -13.23
C ILE A 142 14.58 7.44 -12.80
N GLU A 143 13.84 8.02 -13.74
CA GLU A 143 12.54 8.65 -13.45
C GLU A 143 11.45 7.62 -13.11
N ALA A 144 11.56 6.39 -13.62
CA ALA A 144 10.70 5.30 -13.20
C ALA A 144 11.11 4.79 -11.81
N ILE A 145 12.41 4.57 -11.59
CA ILE A 145 12.97 4.12 -10.29
C ILE A 145 12.57 5.05 -9.15
N LYS A 146 12.58 6.37 -9.36
CA LYS A 146 12.18 7.40 -8.37
C LYS A 146 10.73 7.30 -7.89
N LYS A 147 9.84 6.60 -8.63
CA LYS A 147 8.43 6.42 -8.24
C LYS A 147 8.27 5.45 -7.08
N ALA A 148 9.25 4.56 -6.85
CA ALA A 148 9.18 3.59 -5.78
C ALA A 148 9.22 4.22 -4.39
N GLN A 149 8.62 3.53 -3.41
CA GLN A 149 8.72 3.89 -2.00
C GLN A 149 10.01 3.37 -1.37
N VAL A 150 10.49 2.21 -1.83
CA VAL A 150 11.75 1.59 -1.42
C VAL A 150 12.39 0.98 -2.66
N ILE A 151 13.70 1.12 -2.79
CA ILE A 151 14.47 0.57 -3.91
C ILE A 151 15.33 -0.57 -3.36
N ILE A 152 15.24 -1.75 -3.96
CA ILE A 152 16.14 -2.88 -3.66
C ILE A 152 17.18 -2.93 -4.78
N VAL A 153 18.45 -2.80 -4.42
CA VAL A 153 19.56 -2.78 -5.38
C VAL A 153 20.40 -4.03 -5.19
N VAL A 154 20.51 -4.84 -6.23
CA VAL A 154 21.22 -6.12 -6.22
C VAL A 154 22.47 -6.01 -7.09
N ALA A 155 23.66 -6.25 -6.53
CA ALA A 155 24.91 -6.15 -7.28
C ALA A 155 26.02 -7.04 -6.69
N GLY A 156 26.80 -7.66 -7.57
CA GLY A 156 27.85 -8.61 -7.22
C GLY A 156 29.29 -8.10 -7.31
N MET A 157 29.77 -7.70 -8.49
CA MET A 157 31.21 -7.49 -8.78
C MET A 157 31.93 -6.60 -7.75
N GLU A 158 31.73 -5.29 -7.83
CA GLU A 158 32.32 -4.29 -6.91
C GLU A 158 31.29 -3.74 -5.94
N GLY A 159 29.99 -4.05 -6.14
CA GLY A 159 28.90 -3.58 -5.29
C GLY A 159 28.66 -2.07 -5.33
N ALA A 160 29.10 -1.37 -6.39
CA ALA A 160 29.04 0.10 -6.47
C ALA A 160 27.65 0.67 -6.82
N LEU A 161 26.76 -0.12 -7.44
CA LEU A 161 25.46 0.35 -7.94
C LEU A 161 24.57 1.01 -6.86
N PRO A 162 24.44 0.48 -5.63
CA PRO A 162 23.66 1.14 -4.58
C PRO A 162 24.15 2.56 -4.26
N SER A 163 25.46 2.77 -4.22
CA SER A 163 26.07 4.09 -3.98
C SER A 163 25.71 5.08 -5.08
N VAL A 164 25.75 4.63 -6.34
CA VAL A 164 25.36 5.45 -7.50
C VAL A 164 23.89 5.84 -7.41
N ILE A 165 23.00 4.87 -7.15
CA ILE A 165 21.55 5.13 -7.03
C ILE A 165 21.27 6.06 -5.85
N GLY A 166 21.99 5.90 -4.73
CA GLY A 166 21.86 6.76 -3.55
C GLY A 166 22.20 8.23 -3.81
N GLY A 167 23.01 8.53 -4.82
CA GLY A 167 23.25 9.91 -5.28
C GLY A 167 22.14 10.48 -6.18
N LEU A 168 21.19 9.66 -6.64
CA LEU A 168 20.20 10.01 -7.67
C LEU A 168 18.75 9.99 -7.16
N VAL A 169 18.51 9.47 -5.96
CA VAL A 169 17.15 9.26 -5.40
C VAL A 169 17.05 9.76 -3.97
N ASP A 170 15.82 10.12 -3.57
CA ASP A 170 15.44 10.52 -2.21
C ASP A 170 14.74 9.38 -1.44
N LYS A 171 14.91 8.13 -1.89
CA LYS A 171 14.19 6.95 -1.38
C LYS A 171 15.12 6.03 -0.57
N PRO A 172 14.60 5.30 0.43
CA PRO A 172 15.36 4.24 1.10
C PRO A 172 15.86 3.19 0.10
N ILE A 173 17.13 2.83 0.22
CA ILE A 173 17.78 1.81 -0.61
C ILE A 173 18.13 0.62 0.28
N ILE A 174 17.76 -0.57 -0.16
CA ILE A 174 18.18 -1.83 0.44
C ILE A 174 19.16 -2.50 -0.51
N ALA A 175 20.44 -2.48 -0.13
CA ALA A 175 21.52 -3.03 -0.92
C ALA A 175 21.69 -4.53 -0.63
N VAL A 176 21.69 -5.33 -1.68
CA VAL A 176 21.83 -6.78 -1.63
C VAL A 176 23.13 -7.16 -2.34
N PRO A 177 24.22 -7.41 -1.59
CA PRO A 177 25.43 -7.92 -2.19
C PRO A 177 25.18 -9.34 -2.68
N THR A 178 25.71 -9.68 -3.86
CA THR A 178 25.66 -11.05 -4.37
C THR A 178 27.05 -11.66 -4.40
N SER A 179 27.12 -12.99 -4.41
CA SER A 179 28.39 -13.72 -4.58
C SER A 179 28.83 -13.80 -6.05
N VAL A 180 28.27 -12.97 -6.92
CA VAL A 180 28.60 -12.91 -8.34
C VAL A 180 29.85 -12.06 -8.51
N GLY A 181 30.88 -12.64 -9.12
CA GLY A 181 32.15 -11.97 -9.41
C GLY A 181 33.29 -12.98 -9.43
N TYR A 182 34.51 -12.49 -9.64
CA TYR A 182 35.71 -13.33 -9.67
C TYR A 182 36.87 -12.64 -8.95
N GLY A 183 37.91 -13.41 -8.63
CA GLY A 183 39.14 -12.90 -8.01
C GLY A 183 38.87 -12.18 -6.69
N ALA A 184 39.09 -10.87 -6.67
CA ALA A 184 38.93 -10.02 -5.49
C ALA A 184 37.47 -9.84 -5.02
N ASN A 185 36.49 -10.51 -5.63
CA ASN A 185 35.11 -10.50 -5.16
C ASN A 185 34.92 -11.25 -3.82
N PHE A 186 35.74 -12.27 -3.56
CA PHE A 186 35.69 -13.09 -2.33
C PHE A 186 34.27 -13.55 -1.96
N GLU A 187 33.58 -14.17 -2.92
CA GLU A 187 32.19 -14.67 -2.78
C GLU A 187 31.19 -13.60 -2.30
N GLY A 188 31.39 -12.35 -2.73
CA GLY A 188 30.54 -11.20 -2.42
C GLY A 188 30.98 -10.38 -1.22
N LEU A 189 32.08 -10.76 -0.53
CA LEU A 189 32.61 -9.98 0.59
C LEU A 189 33.07 -8.58 0.14
N SER A 190 33.66 -8.44 -1.04
CA SER A 190 34.04 -7.12 -1.55
C SER A 190 32.80 -6.23 -1.75
N ALA A 191 31.75 -6.75 -2.39
CA ALA A 191 30.51 -6.01 -2.60
C ALA A 191 29.82 -5.66 -1.28
N LEU A 192 29.78 -6.59 -0.32
CA LEU A 192 29.25 -6.33 1.01
C LEU A 192 29.97 -5.15 1.67
N LEU A 193 31.31 -5.16 1.68
CA LEU A 193 32.12 -4.10 2.28
C LEU A 193 31.96 -2.77 1.51
N THR A 194 31.92 -2.79 0.18
CA THR A 194 31.66 -1.58 -0.62
C THR A 194 30.31 -0.97 -0.29
N MET A 195 29.25 -1.78 -0.24
CA MET A 195 27.89 -1.30 0.08
C MET A 195 27.80 -0.75 1.50
N MET A 196 28.47 -1.40 2.46
CA MET A 196 28.52 -0.95 3.87
C MET A 196 29.33 0.35 4.05
N ASN A 197 30.38 0.53 3.27
CA ASN A 197 31.23 1.74 3.30
C ASN A 197 30.66 2.90 2.49
N SER A 198 29.51 2.73 1.84
CA SER A 198 28.89 3.80 1.05
C SER A 198 28.58 5.01 1.93
N CYS A 199 28.94 6.19 1.45
CA CYS A 199 28.60 7.46 2.10
C CYS A 199 27.23 8.00 1.69
N ALA A 200 26.55 7.36 0.72
CA ALA A 200 25.24 7.78 0.28
C ALA A 200 24.21 7.53 1.39
N PRO A 201 23.47 8.57 1.82
CA PRO A 201 22.49 8.42 2.90
C PRO A 201 21.33 7.53 2.46
N GLY A 202 20.74 6.83 3.43
CA GLY A 202 19.54 6.02 3.19
C GLY A 202 19.79 4.61 2.62
N ILE A 203 21.05 4.16 2.53
CA ILE A 203 21.40 2.78 2.20
C ILE A 203 21.41 1.92 3.47
N ALA A 204 20.72 0.79 3.43
CA ALA A 204 20.82 -0.30 4.38
C ALA A 204 21.26 -1.58 3.64
N VAL A 205 22.20 -2.33 4.20
CA VAL A 205 22.77 -3.52 3.54
C VAL A 205 22.26 -4.79 4.21
N VAL A 206 21.84 -5.77 3.41
CA VAL A 206 21.50 -7.11 3.88
C VAL A 206 22.65 -8.09 3.64
N ASN A 207 22.54 -9.30 4.18
CA ASN A 207 23.54 -10.33 3.97
C ASN A 207 23.67 -10.74 2.48
N ILE A 208 24.79 -11.36 2.13
CA ILE A 208 25.09 -11.81 0.76
C ILE A 208 24.01 -12.78 0.27
N ASN A 209 23.55 -12.57 -0.97
CA ASN A 209 22.51 -13.35 -1.64
C ASN A 209 21.17 -13.39 -0.87
N ASN A 210 20.84 -12.33 -0.11
CA ASN A 210 19.64 -12.28 0.72
C ASN A 210 18.53 -11.41 0.11
N GLY A 211 18.04 -11.80 -1.08
CA GLY A 211 16.92 -11.11 -1.74
C GLY A 211 15.63 -11.17 -0.92
N PHE A 212 15.40 -12.31 -0.25
CA PHE A 212 14.31 -12.46 0.72
C PHE A 212 14.35 -11.39 1.83
N GLY A 213 15.50 -11.24 2.49
CA GLY A 213 15.68 -10.30 3.59
C GLY A 213 15.48 -8.86 3.14
N ALA A 214 15.91 -8.54 1.92
CA ALA A 214 15.69 -7.23 1.34
C ALA A 214 14.21 -6.91 1.13
N ALA A 215 13.46 -7.85 0.54
CA ALA A 215 12.02 -7.69 0.34
C ALA A 215 11.24 -7.64 1.68
N ALA A 216 11.65 -8.42 2.67
CA ALA A 216 11.05 -8.38 4.01
C ALA A 216 11.31 -7.03 4.72
N MET A 217 12.50 -6.47 4.58
CA MET A 217 12.84 -5.14 5.10
C MET A 217 12.07 -4.04 4.36
N ALA A 218 11.99 -4.10 3.03
CA ALA A 218 11.17 -3.17 2.24
C ALA A 218 9.70 -3.20 2.69
N HIS A 219 9.15 -4.40 2.87
CA HIS A 219 7.79 -4.57 3.39
C HIS A 219 7.59 -3.94 4.77
N THR A 220 8.58 -4.06 5.65
CA THR A 220 8.52 -3.48 6.99
C THR A 220 8.60 -1.96 6.96
N ILE A 221 9.50 -1.37 6.16
CA ILE A 221 9.61 0.08 5.95
C ILE A 221 8.30 0.67 5.42
N ILE A 222 7.72 0.02 4.40
CA ILE A 222 6.45 0.45 3.80
C ILE A 222 5.29 0.30 4.82
N ASN A 223 5.34 -0.72 5.67
CA ASN A 223 4.35 -0.88 6.74
C ASN A 223 4.51 0.13 7.88
N SER A 224 5.73 0.52 8.24
CA SER A 224 5.97 1.50 9.31
C SER A 224 5.58 2.91 8.88
N THR A 225 5.62 3.18 7.57
CA THR A 225 5.16 4.45 6.99
C THR A 225 3.68 4.44 6.61
N LYS A 226 2.91 3.37 6.92
CA LYS A 226 1.45 3.41 6.85
C LYS A 226 0.98 4.50 7.80
N THR A 227 0.79 5.69 7.23
CA THR A 227 0.10 6.76 7.89
C THR A 227 -1.28 6.25 8.21
N GLU A 228 -1.65 6.39 9.47
CA GLU A 228 -2.95 5.99 10.01
C GLU A 228 -4.12 6.74 9.34
N TYR A 229 -3.79 7.73 8.50
CA TYR A 229 -4.69 8.57 7.72
C TYR A 229 -4.38 8.44 6.22
N GLU A 230 -5.43 8.25 5.41
CA GLU A 230 -5.40 8.42 3.97
C GLU A 230 -5.12 9.88 3.63
N LYS A 231 -4.17 10.12 2.72
CA LYS A 231 -3.83 11.46 2.24
C LYS A 231 -4.34 11.66 0.82
N ASP A 232 -4.95 12.80 0.55
CA ASP A 232 -5.25 13.24 -0.81
C ASP A 232 -5.07 14.76 -0.95
N THR A 233 -4.89 15.21 -2.19
CA THR A 233 -4.90 16.64 -2.53
C THR A 233 -6.21 16.95 -3.24
N ILE A 234 -6.86 18.02 -2.84
CA ILE A 234 -8.09 18.51 -3.46
C ILE A 234 -7.94 19.98 -3.84
N LEU A 235 -8.88 20.48 -4.65
CA LEU A 235 -9.00 21.90 -4.95
C LEU A 235 -10.02 22.54 -4.02
N GLN A 236 -9.67 23.70 -3.47
CA GLN A 236 -10.63 24.65 -2.92
C GLN A 236 -10.79 25.77 -3.92
N ILE A 237 -12.00 25.91 -4.44
CA ILE A 237 -12.41 26.97 -5.35
C ILE A 237 -13.30 27.93 -4.56
N GLU A 238 -12.95 29.21 -4.54
CA GLU A 238 -13.70 30.20 -3.78
C GLU A 238 -13.97 31.49 -4.55
N THR A 239 -15.09 32.14 -4.24
CA THR A 239 -15.46 33.43 -4.82
C THR A 239 -16.41 34.22 -3.92
N ASN A 240 -16.33 35.56 -4.00
CA ASN A 240 -17.11 36.47 -3.18
C ASN A 240 -18.23 37.07 -4.03
N ILE A 241 -19.48 36.97 -3.57
CA ILE A 241 -20.67 37.38 -4.31
C ILE A 241 -21.56 38.27 -3.44
N ASP A 242 -21.89 39.48 -3.90
CA ASP A 242 -22.71 40.48 -3.18
C ASP A 242 -24.02 40.87 -3.90
N ASP A 243 -24.26 40.38 -5.11
CA ASP A 243 -25.36 40.79 -5.99
C ASP A 243 -26.31 39.65 -6.40
N MET A 244 -26.08 38.43 -5.90
CA MET A 244 -26.94 37.27 -6.14
C MET A 244 -28.15 37.25 -5.20
N ASN A 245 -29.30 36.80 -5.71
CA ASN A 245 -30.51 36.60 -4.90
C ASN A 245 -30.28 35.51 -3.83
N PRO A 246 -30.39 35.82 -2.53
CA PRO A 246 -30.12 34.85 -1.46
C PRO A 246 -31.00 33.59 -1.49
N LYS A 247 -32.18 33.63 -2.13
CA LYS A 247 -33.07 32.47 -2.26
C LYS A 247 -32.48 31.36 -3.14
N LEU A 248 -31.52 31.70 -4.02
CA LEU A 248 -30.94 30.76 -4.98
C LEU A 248 -29.80 29.91 -4.40
N TRP A 249 -29.29 30.23 -3.20
CA TRP A 249 -28.14 29.53 -2.63
C TRP A 249 -28.37 28.03 -2.41
N ASN A 250 -29.57 27.63 -1.98
CA ASN A 250 -29.87 26.21 -1.76
C ASN A 250 -29.84 25.42 -3.08
N GLU A 251 -30.39 25.99 -4.15
CA GLU A 251 -30.36 25.37 -5.47
C GLU A 251 -28.93 25.33 -6.00
N THR A 252 -28.20 26.44 -5.88
CA THR A 252 -26.79 26.54 -6.30
C THR A 252 -25.92 25.48 -5.64
N ILE A 253 -26.02 25.33 -4.30
CA ILE A 253 -25.28 24.30 -3.57
C ILE A 253 -25.68 22.90 -4.05
N THR A 254 -26.97 22.65 -4.30
CA THR A 254 -27.45 21.36 -4.79
C THR A 254 -26.84 21.02 -6.15
N GLN A 255 -26.90 21.96 -7.11
CA GLN A 255 -26.31 21.81 -8.44
C GLN A 255 -24.79 21.60 -8.38
N LEU A 256 -24.09 22.35 -7.52
CA LEU A 256 -22.66 22.16 -7.31
C LEU A 256 -22.33 20.77 -6.76
N MET A 257 -23.13 20.24 -5.84
CA MET A 257 -22.94 18.87 -5.34
C MET A 257 -23.23 17.81 -6.43
N GLU A 258 -24.12 18.06 -7.37
CA GLU A 258 -24.42 17.16 -8.50
C GLU A 258 -23.27 17.03 -9.51
N THR A 259 -22.38 18.04 -9.61
CA THR A 259 -21.15 17.93 -10.42
C THR A 259 -20.18 16.86 -9.91
N GLY A 260 -20.38 16.37 -8.68
CA GLY A 260 -19.49 15.48 -7.96
C GLY A 260 -18.55 16.19 -6.98
N ALA A 261 -18.78 17.49 -6.71
CA ALA A 261 -18.06 18.20 -5.66
C ALA A 261 -18.09 17.43 -4.33
N LEU A 262 -17.00 17.52 -3.58
CA LEU A 262 -16.84 16.85 -2.30
C LEU A 262 -17.62 17.57 -1.19
N ASP A 263 -17.68 18.89 -1.28
CA ASP A 263 -18.44 19.76 -0.38
C ASP A 263 -18.66 21.14 -1.04
N ALA A 264 -19.72 21.83 -0.64
CA ALA A 264 -20.02 23.19 -1.08
C ALA A 264 -20.78 23.94 0.01
N TYR A 265 -20.30 25.13 0.37
CA TYR A 265 -20.91 25.96 1.42
C TYR A 265 -20.69 27.45 1.19
N ILE A 266 -21.46 28.26 1.91
CA ILE A 266 -21.33 29.71 1.89
C ILE A 266 -21.03 30.26 3.29
N THR A 267 -20.21 31.30 3.34
CA THR A 267 -19.92 32.06 4.57
C THR A 267 -20.33 33.51 4.37
N PRO A 268 -21.15 34.11 5.24
CA PRO A 268 -21.51 35.52 5.12
C PRO A 268 -20.28 36.41 5.32
N ILE A 269 -20.10 37.39 4.43
CA ILE A 269 -18.98 38.35 4.46
C ILE A 269 -19.49 39.77 4.26
N ARG A 270 -18.69 40.75 4.69
CA ARG A 270 -18.96 42.16 4.44
C ARG A 270 -18.00 42.68 3.38
N MET A 271 -18.54 43.29 2.33
CA MET A 271 -17.79 43.74 1.16
C MET A 271 -17.72 45.27 1.06
N LYS A 272 -16.93 45.78 0.11
CA LYS A 272 -16.80 47.22 -0.15
C LYS A 272 -18.17 47.88 -0.34
N LYS A 273 -18.24 49.20 -0.13
CA LYS A 273 -19.51 49.96 -0.21
C LYS A 273 -20.60 49.46 0.75
N LYS A 274 -20.19 48.86 1.89
CA LYS A 274 -21.09 48.35 2.95
C LYS A 274 -22.07 47.27 2.46
N ARG A 275 -21.76 46.55 1.38
CA ARG A 275 -22.63 45.49 0.86
C ARG A 275 -22.47 44.21 1.68
N GLN A 276 -23.58 43.55 1.95
CA GLN A 276 -23.59 42.20 2.50
C GLN A 276 -23.40 41.21 1.34
N GLY A 277 -22.45 40.29 1.48
CA GLY A 277 -22.20 39.24 0.48
C GLY A 277 -21.95 37.90 1.12
N TYR A 278 -21.60 36.93 0.29
CA TYR A 278 -21.25 35.57 0.69
C TYR A 278 -19.96 35.13 -0.02
N ASN A 279 -19.09 34.46 0.72
CA ASN A 279 -17.99 33.70 0.15
C ASN A 279 -18.50 32.29 -0.13
N LEU A 280 -18.62 31.92 -1.41
CA LEU A 280 -18.89 30.55 -1.84
C LEU A 280 -17.58 29.78 -1.86
N VAL A 281 -17.55 28.64 -1.19
CA VAL A 281 -16.42 27.72 -1.19
C VAL A 281 -16.88 26.35 -1.69
N VAL A 282 -16.17 25.81 -2.68
CA VAL A 282 -16.40 24.48 -3.24
C VAL A 282 -15.13 23.67 -3.17
N LEU A 283 -15.25 22.45 -2.62
CA LEU A 283 -14.16 21.49 -2.52
C LEU A 283 -14.36 20.41 -3.59
N CYS A 284 -13.39 20.16 -4.45
CA CYS A 284 -13.51 19.13 -5.49
C CYS A 284 -12.19 18.40 -5.76
N GLN A 285 -12.29 17.24 -6.40
CA GLN A 285 -11.09 16.57 -6.92
C GLN A 285 -10.55 17.31 -8.15
N PRO A 286 -9.23 17.28 -8.43
CA PRO A 286 -8.65 17.94 -9.60
C PRO A 286 -9.31 17.56 -10.93
N GLU A 287 -9.77 16.31 -11.06
CA GLU A 287 -10.42 15.79 -12.27
C GLU A 287 -11.82 16.41 -12.52
N GLN A 288 -12.45 16.94 -11.46
CA GLN A 288 -13.78 17.54 -11.53
C GLN A 288 -13.73 19.05 -11.73
N LYS A 289 -12.52 19.65 -11.72
CA LYS A 289 -12.30 21.09 -11.76
C LYS A 289 -13.15 21.80 -12.81
N GLN A 290 -13.13 21.31 -14.06
CA GLN A 290 -13.81 22.00 -15.16
C GLN A 290 -15.32 22.04 -14.95
N ARG A 291 -15.96 20.91 -14.62
CA ARG A 291 -17.41 20.85 -14.39
C ARG A 291 -17.85 21.72 -13.22
N VAL A 292 -17.04 21.77 -12.16
CA VAL A 292 -17.31 22.62 -11.00
C VAL A 292 -17.20 24.09 -11.38
N LEU A 293 -16.19 24.48 -12.17
CA LEU A 293 -16.06 25.85 -12.66
C LEU A 293 -17.24 26.26 -13.52
N ASP A 294 -17.62 25.43 -14.49
CA ASP A 294 -18.76 25.69 -15.38
C ASP A 294 -20.03 25.90 -14.55
N ALA A 295 -20.31 25.03 -13.58
CA ALA A 295 -21.46 25.18 -12.68
C ALA A 295 -21.39 26.44 -11.82
N ILE A 296 -20.21 26.85 -11.32
CA ILE A 296 -20.08 28.11 -10.57
C ILE A 296 -20.43 29.31 -11.46
N PHE A 297 -19.94 29.35 -12.70
CA PHE A 297 -20.20 30.47 -13.61
C PHE A 297 -21.63 30.50 -14.15
N GLU A 298 -22.28 29.35 -14.30
CA GLU A 298 -23.68 29.27 -14.73
C GLU A 298 -24.68 29.60 -13.61
N GLN A 299 -24.38 29.18 -12.38
CA GLN A 299 -25.33 29.27 -11.27
C GLN A 299 -25.15 30.53 -10.42
N THR A 300 -24.08 31.30 -10.63
CA THR A 300 -23.78 32.50 -9.83
C THR A 300 -23.53 33.74 -10.69
N THR A 301 -23.49 34.91 -10.06
CA THR A 301 -23.20 36.20 -10.70
C THR A 301 -21.71 36.52 -10.77
N THR A 302 -20.83 35.58 -10.39
CA THR A 302 -19.40 35.86 -10.29
C THR A 302 -18.72 35.99 -11.65
N PHE A 303 -17.74 36.88 -11.73
CA PHE A 303 -16.85 37.01 -12.90
C PHE A 303 -15.55 36.19 -12.76
N GLY A 304 -15.27 35.63 -11.58
CA GLY A 304 -14.01 34.94 -11.36
C GLY A 304 -13.94 34.19 -10.04
N VAL A 305 -13.03 33.23 -9.99
CA VAL A 305 -12.79 32.40 -8.82
C VAL A 305 -11.31 32.38 -8.48
N ARG A 306 -10.99 32.08 -7.22
CA ARG A 306 -9.64 31.76 -6.76
C ARG A 306 -9.56 30.26 -6.51
N ILE A 307 -8.45 29.63 -6.87
CA ILE A 307 -8.26 28.18 -6.75
C ILE A 307 -6.97 27.92 -6.00
N GLN A 308 -7.02 27.06 -4.97
CA GLN A 308 -5.85 26.59 -4.26
C GLN A 308 -5.88 25.07 -4.09
N GLU A 309 -4.70 24.45 -4.10
CA GLU A 309 -4.54 23.04 -3.75
C GLU A 309 -4.42 22.88 -2.24
N ILE A 310 -5.19 21.96 -1.67
CA ILE A 310 -5.19 21.66 -0.23
C ILE A 310 -4.95 20.18 -0.02
N LYS A 311 -4.00 19.86 0.85
CA LYS A 311 -3.74 18.50 1.32
C LYS A 311 -4.69 18.16 2.46
N ARG A 312 -5.28 16.97 2.43
CA ARG A 312 -6.12 16.43 3.50
C ARG A 312 -5.53 15.16 4.08
N GLU A 313 -5.75 14.96 5.38
CA GLU A 313 -5.55 13.69 6.07
C GLU A 313 -6.91 13.18 6.54
N LYS A 314 -7.25 11.94 6.21
CA LYS A 314 -8.59 11.37 6.40
C LYS A 314 -8.50 9.98 7.03
N LEU A 315 -9.45 9.62 7.87
CA LEU A 315 -9.58 8.22 8.30
C LEU A 315 -10.00 7.34 7.11
N ALA A 316 -9.43 6.14 7.04
CA ALA A 316 -9.90 5.13 6.09
C ALA A 316 -11.34 4.76 6.42
N ARG A 317 -12.20 4.65 5.39
CA ARG A 317 -13.65 4.45 5.60
C ARG A 317 -14.05 3.03 5.26
N LYS A 318 -14.82 2.41 6.15
CA LYS A 318 -15.45 1.10 5.89
C LYS A 318 -16.94 1.16 6.18
N PHE A 319 -17.75 0.68 5.25
CA PHE A 319 -19.18 0.51 5.47
C PHE A 319 -19.48 -0.86 6.07
N LYS A 320 -20.24 -0.88 7.15
CA LYS A 320 -20.77 -2.09 7.79
C LYS A 320 -22.29 -2.04 7.76
N LEU A 321 -22.93 -3.13 7.34
CA LEU A 321 -24.37 -3.30 7.50
C LEU A 321 -24.63 -3.84 8.91
N VAL A 322 -25.48 -3.16 9.67
CA VAL A 322 -25.93 -3.62 10.99
C VAL A 322 -27.41 -3.99 10.91
N LYS A 323 -27.78 -5.07 11.61
CA LYS A 323 -29.18 -5.49 11.75
C LYS A 323 -29.73 -4.87 13.03
N THR A 324 -30.77 -4.07 12.89
CA THR A 324 -31.53 -3.49 14.01
C THR A 324 -32.91 -4.15 14.10
N LYS A 325 -33.63 -3.89 15.19
CA LYS A 325 -35.05 -4.32 15.34
C LYS A 325 -36.00 -3.74 14.28
N TYR A 326 -35.60 -2.64 13.63
CA TYR A 326 -36.38 -1.97 12.59
C TYR A 326 -35.91 -2.30 11.17
N GLY A 327 -34.85 -3.11 11.02
CA GLY A 327 -34.28 -3.47 9.72
C GLY A 327 -32.79 -3.19 9.64
N GLN A 328 -32.23 -3.25 8.43
CA GLN A 328 -30.80 -3.04 8.21
C GLN A 328 -30.48 -1.57 7.98
N ALA A 329 -29.37 -1.11 8.53
CA ALA A 329 -28.81 0.21 8.28
C ALA A 329 -27.31 0.09 7.96
N LYS A 330 -26.83 0.92 7.03
CA LYS A 330 -25.40 1.11 6.80
C LYS A 330 -24.82 2.06 7.86
N VAL A 331 -23.64 1.69 8.32
CA VAL A 331 -22.83 2.46 9.26
C VAL A 331 -21.48 2.70 8.61
N LYS A 332 -21.04 3.96 8.64
CA LYS A 332 -19.72 4.39 8.21
C LYS A 332 -18.77 4.33 9.40
N LEU A 333 -17.75 3.47 9.29
CA LEU A 333 -16.67 3.34 10.26
C LEU A 333 -15.45 4.13 9.77
N GLY A 334 -14.96 5.04 10.59
CA GLY A 334 -13.67 5.71 10.42
C GLY A 334 -12.58 4.90 11.12
N LEU A 335 -11.63 4.39 10.33
CA LEU A 335 -10.57 3.51 10.76
C LEU A 335 -9.25 4.27 10.82
N LYS A 336 -8.52 4.04 11.91
CA LYS A 336 -7.12 4.46 12.11
C LYS A 336 -6.29 3.18 12.22
N GLY A 337 -5.70 2.76 11.10
CA GLY A 337 -5.16 1.41 10.96
C GLY A 337 -6.25 0.33 11.16
N LYS A 338 -6.10 -0.53 12.18
CA LYS A 338 -7.09 -1.55 12.54
C LYS A 338 -8.12 -1.11 13.59
N LYS A 339 -7.97 0.10 14.16
CA LYS A 339 -8.83 0.61 15.23
C LYS A 339 -9.98 1.43 14.63
N VAL A 340 -11.21 1.17 15.09
CA VAL A 340 -12.36 2.03 14.80
C VAL A 340 -12.28 3.25 15.72
N ILE A 341 -12.17 4.45 15.13
CA ILE A 341 -12.13 5.72 15.87
C ILE A 341 -13.49 6.40 15.87
N THR A 342 -14.19 6.36 14.74
CA THR A 342 -15.48 7.06 14.59
C THR A 342 -16.49 6.14 13.94
N VAL A 343 -17.73 6.28 14.36
CA VAL A 343 -18.86 5.51 13.87
C VAL A 343 -19.99 6.49 13.58
N ALA A 344 -20.48 6.49 12.35
CA ALA A 344 -21.58 7.33 11.93
C ALA A 344 -22.62 6.51 11.16
N PRO A 345 -23.83 6.31 11.71
CA PRO A 345 -24.98 5.81 10.95
C PRO A 345 -25.26 6.67 9.72
N GLU A 346 -25.59 6.05 8.59
CA GLU A 346 -25.94 6.78 7.36
C GLU A 346 -27.33 7.43 7.47
N TYR A 347 -27.40 8.76 7.28
CA TYR A 347 -28.64 9.55 7.41
C TYR A 347 -29.78 9.01 6.55
N LYS A 348 -29.50 8.65 5.30
CA LYS A 348 -30.51 8.10 4.37
C LYS A 348 -31.14 6.81 4.89
N ASP A 349 -30.39 5.99 5.62
CA ASP A 349 -30.85 4.68 6.06
C ASP A 349 -31.70 4.79 7.33
N TYR A 350 -31.22 5.47 8.38
CA TYR A 350 -32.04 5.61 9.59
C TYR A 350 -33.25 6.53 9.37
N LYS A 351 -33.20 7.49 8.44
CA LYS A 351 -34.38 8.26 8.02
C LYS A 351 -35.44 7.37 7.36
N LYS A 352 -35.04 6.42 6.52
CA LYS A 352 -35.95 5.43 5.92
C LYS A 352 -36.56 4.52 6.99
N LEU A 353 -35.76 4.07 7.96
CA LEU A 353 -36.25 3.27 9.08
C LEU A 353 -37.26 4.05 9.93
N ALA A 354 -36.96 5.31 10.25
CA ALA A 354 -37.84 6.20 11.00
C ALA A 354 -39.20 6.38 10.30
N LYS A 355 -39.19 6.69 8.99
CA LYS A 355 -40.40 6.88 8.19
C LYS A 355 -41.21 5.60 8.05
N LYS A 356 -40.56 4.46 7.80
CA LYS A 356 -41.23 3.17 7.59
C LYS A 356 -41.90 2.64 8.86
N HIS A 357 -41.28 2.84 10.02
CA HIS A 357 -41.77 2.31 11.30
C HIS A 357 -42.45 3.36 12.17
N LEU A 358 -42.68 4.57 11.65
CA LEU A 358 -43.34 5.69 12.34
C LEU A 358 -42.72 5.98 13.71
N ILE A 359 -41.39 5.95 13.79
CA ILE A 359 -40.63 6.26 15.00
C ILE A 359 -39.87 7.58 14.85
N PRO A 360 -39.58 8.31 15.95
CA PRO A 360 -38.72 9.49 15.92
C PRO A 360 -37.35 9.17 15.31
N ILE A 361 -36.79 10.11 14.54
CA ILE A 361 -35.52 9.94 13.84
C ILE A 361 -34.35 9.68 14.80
N GLU A 362 -34.38 10.32 15.97
CA GLU A 362 -33.40 10.15 17.06
C GLU A 362 -33.44 8.74 17.65
N LYS A 363 -34.63 8.14 17.73
CA LYS A 363 -34.81 6.75 18.18
C LYS A 363 -34.26 5.77 17.16
N ALA A 364 -34.48 6.01 15.86
CA ALA A 364 -33.88 5.21 14.79
C ALA A 364 -32.35 5.31 14.79
N TYR A 365 -31.79 6.52 14.96
CA TYR A 365 -30.35 6.75 15.07
C TYR A 365 -29.73 5.99 16.27
N SER A 366 -30.33 6.15 17.45
CA SER A 366 -29.86 5.51 18.69
C SER A 366 -29.90 3.99 18.60
N GLU A 367 -30.91 3.43 17.92
CA GLU A 367 -31.02 1.99 17.73
C GLU A 367 -29.90 1.44 16.82
N VAL A 368 -29.60 2.15 15.73
CA VAL A 368 -28.49 1.76 14.84
C VAL A 368 -27.17 1.77 15.60
N LEU A 369 -26.94 2.76 16.48
CA LEU A 369 -25.73 2.83 17.30
C LEU A 369 -25.56 1.65 18.27
N LYS A 370 -26.65 1.12 18.84
CA LYS A 370 -26.60 -0.01 19.78
C LYS A 370 -26.20 -1.34 19.12
N CYS A 371 -26.38 -1.46 17.80
CA CYS A 371 -26.15 -2.71 17.06
C CYS A 371 -24.77 -2.80 16.39
N ILE A 372 -23.86 -1.88 16.71
CA ILE A 372 -22.53 -1.75 16.08
C ILE A 372 -21.49 -2.55 16.87
#